data_AF-A0A2V9TB39-F1
#
_entry.id   AF-A0A2V9TB39-F1
#
_cell.length_a   1.000
_cell.length_b   1.000
_cell.length_c   1.000
_cell.angle_alpha   90.00
_cell.angle_beta   90.00
_cell.angle_gamma   90.00
#
_symmetry.space_group_name_H-M   'P 1'
#
loop_
_entity.id
_entity.type
_entity.pdbx_description
1 polymer ?
#
loop_
_entity_poly.entity_id
_entity_poly.type
_entity_poly.pdbx_seq_one_letter_code
_entity_poly.pdbx_strand_id
1 'polypeptide(L)'
;MRRPSIHKTLGTGPKTGLSNVLTGNATLQQATVRSSILPGLFILPAGTPPPNPAELLASSNMKDVLAELREQYDHIVVDTPPALSVTDAVVMSTRADAVVLVIRSGQTTKQALRRSRDLLMQVNARVAGVLLNAVDLTSPDYYYYYESAPKISSGSA
;
A
#
# COMPACT_ATOMS: atom_id res chain seq x y z
N MET A 1 -4.07 -7.11 -6.15
CA MET A 1 -4.12 -7.94 -7.39
C MET A 1 -5.34 -7.71 -8.29
N ARG A 2 -6.46 -7.17 -7.78
CA ARG A 2 -7.72 -7.03 -8.57
C ARG A 2 -7.70 -5.99 -9.68
N ARG A 3 -7.05 -4.85 -9.47
CA ARG A 3 -6.90 -3.75 -10.45
C ARG A 3 -5.49 -3.16 -10.38
N PRO A 4 -4.45 -3.89 -10.81
CA PRO A 4 -3.06 -3.44 -10.65
C PRO A 4 -2.73 -2.26 -11.56
N SER A 5 -2.01 -1.28 -11.02
CA SER A 5 -1.64 -0.04 -11.74
C SER A 5 -0.14 0.30 -11.67
N ILE A 6 0.59 -0.22 -10.68
CA ILE A 6 2.03 0.07 -10.48
C ILE A 6 2.86 -0.23 -11.73
N HIS A 7 2.61 -1.37 -12.38
CA HIS A 7 3.33 -1.78 -13.57
C HIS A 7 3.21 -0.74 -14.72
N LYS A 8 2.02 -0.15 -14.89
CA LYS A 8 1.81 0.94 -15.87
C LYS A 8 2.54 2.22 -15.45
N THR A 9 2.46 2.56 -14.16
CA THR A 9 3.03 3.79 -13.60
C THR A 9 4.55 3.80 -13.70
N LEU A 10 5.19 2.64 -13.53
CA LEU A 10 6.64 2.48 -13.50
C LEU A 10 7.21 1.95 -14.81
N GLY A 11 6.38 1.85 -15.87
CA GLY A 11 6.81 1.36 -17.18
C GLY A 11 7.28 -0.09 -17.20
N THR A 12 6.91 -0.90 -16.19
CA THR A 12 7.24 -2.32 -16.15
C THR A 12 6.11 -3.10 -16.80
N GLY A 13 6.42 -3.92 -17.81
CA GLY A 13 5.39 -4.70 -18.51
C GLY A 13 4.69 -5.69 -17.56
N PRO A 14 3.37 -5.93 -17.70
CA PRO A 14 2.72 -7.01 -16.97
C PRO A 14 3.16 -8.34 -17.58
N LYS A 15 4.12 -9.05 -16.99
CA LYS A 15 4.56 -10.35 -17.53
C LYS A 15 4.75 -11.48 -16.51
N THR A 16 5.09 -11.23 -15.26
CA THR A 16 5.11 -12.24 -14.20
C THR A 16 5.12 -11.48 -12.89
N GLY A 17 4.39 -11.91 -11.87
CA GLY A 17 4.30 -11.16 -10.62
C GLY A 17 3.87 -11.99 -9.43
N LEU A 18 3.41 -11.32 -8.38
CA LEU A 18 3.03 -11.92 -7.11
C LEU A 18 2.09 -13.12 -7.27
N SER A 19 1.06 -13.02 -8.12
CA SER A 19 0.14 -14.15 -8.33
C SER A 19 0.82 -15.38 -8.94
N ASN A 20 1.78 -15.20 -9.84
CA ASN A 20 2.56 -16.29 -10.44
C ASN A 20 3.47 -16.94 -9.39
N VAL A 21 4.10 -16.13 -8.53
CA VAL A 21 4.92 -16.64 -7.42
C VAL A 21 4.09 -17.46 -6.44
N LEU A 22 2.95 -16.91 -6.01
CA LEU A 22 2.08 -17.58 -5.03
C LEU A 22 1.46 -18.88 -5.56
N THR A 23 1.33 -19.01 -6.89
CA THR A 23 0.84 -20.22 -7.56
C THR A 23 1.96 -21.18 -8.00
N GLY A 24 3.22 -20.87 -7.71
CA GLY A 24 4.38 -21.70 -8.06
C GLY A 24 4.77 -21.67 -9.54
N ASN A 25 4.22 -20.73 -10.32
CA ASN A 25 4.50 -20.57 -11.75
C ASN A 25 5.74 -19.71 -12.04
N ALA A 26 6.35 -19.10 -11.03
CA ALA A 26 7.57 -18.31 -11.13
C ALA A 26 8.27 -18.18 -9.78
N THR A 27 9.58 -17.93 -9.79
CA THR A 27 10.32 -17.55 -8.57
C THR A 27 10.22 -16.05 -8.28
N LEU A 28 10.55 -15.64 -7.06
CA LEU A 28 10.60 -14.21 -6.69
C LEU A 28 11.62 -13.45 -7.54
N GLN A 29 12.77 -14.05 -7.84
CA GLN A 29 13.84 -13.46 -8.65
C GLN A 29 13.37 -13.23 -10.10
N GLN A 30 12.59 -14.16 -10.66
CA GLN A 30 12.01 -14.02 -12.01
C GLN A 30 10.92 -12.96 -12.07
N ALA A 31 10.13 -12.83 -11.00
CA ALA A 31 8.99 -11.94 -10.95
C ALA A 31 9.35 -10.49 -10.55
N THR A 32 10.47 -10.30 -9.86
CA THR A 32 10.88 -8.99 -9.34
C THR A 32 11.64 -8.19 -10.39
N VAL A 33 11.22 -6.94 -10.59
CA VAL A 33 11.79 -6.04 -11.59
C VAL A 33 12.50 -4.88 -10.89
N ARG A 34 13.74 -4.61 -11.29
CA ARG A 34 14.45 -3.40 -10.85
C ARG A 34 13.85 -2.18 -11.53
N SER A 35 13.55 -1.14 -10.74
CA SER A 35 13.07 0.13 -11.26
C SER A 35 14.14 0.83 -12.11
N SER A 36 13.73 1.40 -13.25
CA SER A 36 14.60 2.25 -14.08
C SER A 36 14.68 3.69 -13.57
N ILE A 37 13.73 4.12 -12.73
CA ILE A 37 13.60 5.52 -12.30
C ILE A 37 14.29 5.83 -10.96
N LEU A 38 14.55 4.82 -10.13
CA LEU A 38 15.13 5.00 -8.81
C LEU A 38 16.05 3.82 -8.46
N PRO A 39 17.37 4.06 -8.26
CA PRO A 39 18.27 3.05 -7.74
C PRO A 39 17.80 2.53 -6.37
N GLY A 40 17.89 1.21 -6.17
CA GLY A 40 17.46 0.57 -4.93
C GLY A 40 15.95 0.30 -4.84
N LEU A 41 15.15 0.75 -5.82
CA LEU A 41 13.74 0.40 -5.91
C LEU A 41 13.55 -0.86 -6.75
N PHE A 42 12.86 -1.84 -6.15
CA PHE A 42 12.47 -3.09 -6.79
C PHE A 42 10.95 -3.22 -6.71
N ILE A 43 10.37 -3.82 -7.75
CA ILE A 43 8.93 -3.88 -7.96
C ILE A 43 8.57 -5.34 -8.19
N LEU A 44 7.75 -5.89 -7.29
CA LEU A 44 7.04 -7.13 -7.54
C LEU A 44 5.62 -6.77 -8.04
N PRO A 45 5.36 -6.79 -9.37
CA PRO A 45 4.04 -6.46 -9.88
C PRO A 45 3.01 -7.51 -9.45
N ALA A 46 1.72 -7.20 -9.55
CA ALA A 46 0.68 -8.13 -9.13
C ALA A 46 0.64 -9.45 -9.92
N GLY A 47 1.13 -9.46 -11.17
CA GLY A 47 0.97 -10.58 -12.10
C GLY A 47 -0.46 -10.66 -12.68
N THR A 48 -0.77 -11.81 -13.29
CA THR A 48 -2.11 -12.07 -13.83
C THR A 48 -3.12 -12.20 -12.68
N PRO A 49 -4.25 -11.46 -12.68
CA PRO A 49 -5.22 -11.54 -11.59
C PRO A 49 -5.74 -12.97 -11.39
N PRO A 50 -5.60 -13.56 -10.18
CA PRO A 50 -6.13 -14.89 -9.89
C PRO A 50 -7.66 -14.81 -9.64
N PRO A 51 -8.39 -15.93 -9.74
CA PRO A 51 -9.83 -15.96 -9.44
C PRO A 51 -10.14 -15.65 -7.97
N ASN A 52 -9.22 -15.99 -7.06
CA ASN A 52 -9.37 -15.90 -5.60
C ASN A 52 -8.24 -15.10 -4.90
N PRO A 53 -8.12 -13.77 -5.13
CA PRO A 53 -7.01 -12.97 -4.60
C PRO A 53 -6.86 -13.00 -3.08
N ALA A 54 -7.95 -12.90 -2.33
CA ALA A 54 -7.92 -12.79 -0.88
C ALA A 54 -7.40 -14.08 -0.21
N GLU A 55 -7.84 -15.24 -0.72
CA GLU A 55 -7.36 -16.55 -0.24
C GLU A 55 -5.87 -16.74 -0.53
N LEU A 56 -5.43 -16.33 -1.72
CA LEU A 56 -4.02 -16.40 -2.10
C LEU A 56 -3.14 -15.53 -1.20
N LEU A 57 -3.61 -14.33 -0.81
CA LEU A 57 -2.92 -13.46 0.15
C LEU A 57 -2.96 -14.01 1.60
N ALA A 58 -4.00 -14.76 1.95
CA ALA A 58 -4.14 -15.41 3.25
C ALA A 58 -3.31 -16.71 3.38
N SER A 59 -2.79 -17.24 2.27
CA SER A 59 -2.06 -18.51 2.22
C SER A 59 -0.75 -18.52 3.03
N SER A 60 -0.22 -19.73 3.28
CA SER A 60 1.13 -19.95 3.78
C SER A 60 2.19 -19.43 2.80
N ASN A 61 2.00 -19.66 1.49
CA ASN A 61 2.93 -19.20 0.46
C ASN A 61 3.15 -17.69 0.53
N MET A 62 2.12 -16.90 0.86
CA MET A 62 2.28 -15.45 1.04
C MET A 62 3.14 -15.12 2.27
N LYS A 63 3.07 -15.92 3.35
CA LYS A 63 3.98 -15.76 4.50
C LYS A 63 5.42 -16.03 4.10
N ASP A 64 5.65 -17.10 3.36
CA ASP A 64 6.98 -17.52 2.93
C ASP A 64 7.60 -16.48 1.97
N VAL A 65 6.80 -15.98 1.03
CA VAL A 65 7.19 -14.86 0.16
C VAL A 65 7.59 -13.62 0.95
N LEU A 66 6.82 -13.24 1.97
CA LEU A 66 7.17 -12.07 2.81
C LEU A 66 8.42 -12.32 3.67
N ALA A 67 8.66 -13.56 4.10
CA ALA A 67 9.87 -13.91 4.84
C ALA A 67 11.11 -13.78 3.94
N GLU A 68 11.07 -14.36 2.73
CA GLU A 68 12.15 -14.24 1.75
C GLU A 68 12.41 -12.78 1.35
N LEU A 69 11.36 -11.98 1.14
CA LEU A 69 11.51 -10.54 0.85
C LEU A 69 12.15 -9.78 2.02
N ARG A 70 11.87 -10.14 3.28
CA ARG A 70 12.45 -9.48 4.46
C ARG A 70 13.96 -9.73 4.59
N GLU A 71 14.46 -10.84 4.05
CA GLU A 71 15.90 -11.12 4.01
C GLU A 71 16.64 -10.31 2.95
N GLN A 72 15.93 -9.86 1.90
CA GLN A 72 16.52 -9.19 0.74
C GLN A 72 16.34 -7.67 0.73
N TYR A 73 15.36 -7.13 1.47
CA TYR A 73 14.99 -5.72 1.42
C TYR A 73 14.82 -5.13 2.82
N ASP A 74 15.38 -3.93 3.02
CA ASP A 74 15.23 -3.18 4.28
C ASP A 74 13.78 -2.73 4.52
N HIS A 75 13.06 -2.44 3.44
CA HIS A 75 11.69 -1.94 3.48
C HIS A 75 10.82 -2.58 2.40
N ILE A 76 9.62 -3.01 2.79
CA ILE A 76 8.62 -3.62 1.91
C ILE A 76 7.34 -2.78 1.97
N VAL A 77 6.97 -2.17 0.85
CA VAL A 77 5.71 -1.44 0.72
C VAL A 77 4.72 -2.30 -0.05
N VAL A 78 3.58 -2.59 0.58
CA VAL A 78 2.50 -3.40 -0.01
C VAL A 78 1.34 -2.49 -0.40
N ASP A 79 1.11 -2.35 -1.70
CA ASP A 79 -0.09 -1.69 -2.22
C ASP A 79 -1.29 -2.64 -2.21
N THR A 80 -2.43 -2.14 -1.73
CA THR A 80 -3.66 -2.94 -1.56
C THR A 80 -4.88 -2.22 -2.13
N PRO A 81 -5.90 -2.95 -2.62
CA PRO A 81 -7.18 -2.33 -2.99
C PRO A 81 -7.85 -1.63 -1.80
N PRO A 82 -8.84 -0.74 -2.02
CA PRO A 82 -9.55 -0.06 -0.94
C PRO A 82 -10.18 -1.03 0.07
N ALA A 83 -9.91 -0.81 1.37
CA ALA A 83 -10.32 -1.69 2.46
C ALA A 83 -11.85 -1.87 2.61
N LEU A 84 -12.65 -0.91 2.13
CA LEU A 84 -14.11 -1.03 2.14
C LEU A 84 -14.69 -1.84 0.98
N SER A 85 -13.94 -2.00 -0.10
CA SER A 85 -14.43 -2.65 -1.31
C SER A 85 -14.19 -4.15 -1.30
N VAL A 86 -13.05 -4.58 -0.75
CA VAL A 86 -12.62 -5.98 -0.73
C VAL A 86 -11.74 -6.25 0.50
N THR A 87 -11.63 -7.53 0.86
CA THR A 87 -10.92 -7.99 2.06
C THR A 87 -9.40 -8.05 1.92
N ASP A 88 -8.85 -7.90 0.71
CA ASP A 88 -7.42 -8.00 0.42
C ASP A 88 -6.55 -7.16 1.39
N ALA A 89 -6.93 -5.90 1.65
CA ALA A 89 -6.21 -5.01 2.56
C ALA A 89 -6.28 -5.46 4.02
N VAL A 90 -7.43 -5.95 4.47
CA VAL A 90 -7.63 -6.47 5.83
C VAL A 90 -6.77 -7.72 6.04
N VAL A 91 -6.75 -8.64 5.08
CA VAL A 91 -5.90 -9.83 5.14
C VAL A 91 -4.42 -9.44 5.23
N MET A 92 -3.95 -8.59 4.33
CA MET A 92 -2.55 -8.16 4.30
C MET A 92 -2.14 -7.36 5.53
N SER A 93 -3.07 -6.62 6.14
CA SER A 93 -2.79 -5.82 7.33
C SER A 93 -2.29 -6.65 8.52
N THR A 94 -2.72 -7.91 8.63
CA THR A 94 -2.27 -8.84 9.68
C THR A 94 -0.83 -9.34 9.49
N ARG A 95 -0.24 -9.08 8.31
CA ARG A 95 1.13 -9.48 7.96
C ARG A 95 2.11 -8.31 7.91
N ALA A 96 1.60 -7.09 8.06
CA ALA A 96 2.35 -5.86 7.97
C ALA A 96 2.70 -5.33 9.37
N ASP A 97 3.91 -4.79 9.50
CA ASP A 97 4.37 -4.19 10.75
C ASP A 97 3.65 -2.87 11.04
N ALA A 98 3.17 -2.19 9.99
CA ALA A 98 2.38 -0.97 10.09
C ALA A 98 1.44 -0.83 8.89
N VAL A 99 0.31 -0.18 9.11
CA VAL A 99 -0.67 0.18 8.09
C VAL A 99 -0.86 1.69 8.06
N VAL A 100 -0.80 2.28 6.87
CA VAL A 100 -1.14 3.69 6.63
C VAL A 100 -2.46 3.74 5.86
N LEU A 101 -3.45 4.40 6.43
CA LEU A 101 -4.74 4.62 5.78
C LEU A 101 -4.67 5.87 4.89
N VAL A 102 -4.75 5.70 3.57
CA VAL A 102 -4.79 6.83 2.64
C VAL A 102 -6.23 7.25 2.39
N ILE A 103 -6.54 8.53 2.65
CA ILE A 103 -7.84 9.13 2.35
C ILE A 103 -7.69 10.31 1.40
N ARG A 104 -8.71 10.58 0.60
CA ARG A 104 -8.70 11.69 -0.37
C ARG A 104 -9.50 12.87 0.16
N SER A 105 -8.87 14.04 0.22
CA SER A 105 -9.52 15.28 0.65
C SER A 105 -10.74 15.59 -0.20
N GLY A 106 -11.80 16.08 0.44
CA GLY A 106 -13.09 16.41 -0.20
C GLY A 106 -13.87 15.21 -0.77
N GLN A 107 -13.32 13.99 -0.76
CA GLN A 107 -13.98 12.81 -1.34
C GLN A 107 -14.25 11.71 -0.32
N THR A 108 -13.29 11.42 0.56
CA THR A 108 -13.48 10.38 1.57
C THR A 108 -14.29 10.93 2.74
N THR A 109 -15.48 10.36 2.97
CA THR A 109 -16.32 10.77 4.10
C THR A 109 -15.73 10.31 5.44
N LYS A 110 -16.03 11.05 6.53
CA LYS A 110 -15.65 10.65 7.89
C LYS A 110 -16.18 9.25 8.26
N GLN A 111 -17.38 8.90 7.78
CA GLN A 111 -17.98 7.58 8.00
C GLN A 111 -17.18 6.48 7.29
N ALA A 112 -16.75 6.69 6.04
CA ALA A 112 -15.92 5.73 5.31
C ALA A 112 -14.57 5.51 6.00
N LEU A 113 -13.93 6.60 6.47
CA LEU A 113 -12.69 6.50 7.25
C LEU A 113 -12.89 5.67 8.53
N ARG A 114 -13.93 5.98 9.32
CA ARG A 114 -14.23 5.25 10.57
C ARG A 114 -14.45 3.77 10.30
N ARG A 115 -15.30 3.43 9.33
CA ARG A 115 -15.56 2.03 8.96
C ARG A 115 -14.30 1.30 8.50
N SER A 116 -13.43 1.95 7.72
CA SER A 116 -12.16 1.34 7.27
C SER A 116 -11.26 1.05 8.46
N ARG A 117 -11.17 2.01 9.40
CA ARG A 117 -10.40 1.87 10.62
C ARG A 117 -10.95 0.75 11.51
N ASP A 118 -12.26 0.65 11.65
CA ASP A 118 -12.92 -0.38 12.45
C ASP A 118 -12.67 -1.79 11.89
N LEU A 119 -12.73 -1.98 10.57
CA LEU A 119 -12.38 -3.26 9.92
C LEU A 119 -10.93 -3.68 10.21
N LEU A 120 -9.99 -2.74 10.16
CA LEU A 120 -8.58 -3.01 10.44
C LEU A 120 -8.34 -3.32 11.92
N MET A 121 -9.03 -2.63 12.83
CA MET A 121 -8.95 -2.93 14.26
C MET A 121 -9.54 -4.29 14.63
N GLN A 122 -10.60 -4.74 13.96
CA GLN A 122 -11.20 -6.05 14.21
C GLN A 122 -10.19 -7.20 14.02
N VAL A 123 -9.18 -7.00 13.18
CA VAL A 123 -8.08 -7.97 12.97
C VAL A 123 -6.78 -7.57 13.68
N ASN A 124 -6.86 -6.64 14.63
CA ASN A 124 -5.72 -6.11 15.39
C ASN A 124 -4.60 -5.55 14.52
N ALA A 125 -4.92 -4.98 13.34
CA ALA A 125 -3.93 -4.35 12.49
C ALA A 125 -3.32 -3.12 13.17
N ARG A 126 -2.00 -2.96 13.03
CA ARG A 126 -1.27 -1.80 13.55
C ARG A 126 -1.42 -0.60 12.61
N VAL A 127 -2.51 0.14 12.75
CA VAL A 127 -2.71 1.40 12.02
C VAL A 127 -1.79 2.47 12.59
N ALA A 128 -0.71 2.78 11.87
CA ALA A 128 0.29 3.75 12.29
C ALA A 128 -0.17 5.21 12.09
N GLY A 129 -1.07 5.45 11.14
CA GLY A 129 -1.60 6.79 10.88
C GLY A 129 -2.50 6.87 9.65
N VAL A 130 -2.94 8.09 9.36
CA VAL A 130 -3.78 8.44 8.22
C VAL A 130 -3.04 9.45 7.34
N LEU A 131 -2.95 9.17 6.04
CA LEU A 131 -2.41 10.08 5.03
C LEU A 131 -3.56 10.77 4.30
N LEU A 132 -3.68 12.09 4.46
CA LEU A 132 -4.61 12.90 3.68
C LEU A 132 -3.96 13.29 2.35
N ASN A 133 -4.53 12.78 1.26
CA ASN A 133 -4.03 13.00 -0.10
C ASN A 133 -4.95 13.94 -0.90
N ALA A 134 -4.40 14.56 -1.95
CA ALA A 134 -5.10 15.50 -2.84
C ALA A 134 -5.78 16.66 -2.09
N VAL A 135 -5.09 17.21 -1.10
CA VAL A 135 -5.52 18.43 -0.41
C VAL A 135 -5.46 19.58 -1.39
N ASP A 136 -6.56 20.32 -1.51
CA ASP A 136 -6.55 21.61 -2.19
C ASP A 136 -5.93 22.66 -1.25
N LEU A 137 -4.66 22.97 -1.51
CA LEU A 137 -3.90 23.96 -0.75
C LEU A 137 -4.32 25.41 -1.08
N THR A 138 -5.10 25.61 -2.15
CA THR A 138 -5.59 26.93 -2.56
C THR A 138 -6.94 27.27 -1.94
N SER A 139 -7.58 26.31 -1.26
CA SER A 139 -8.82 26.56 -0.53
C SER A 139 -8.61 27.60 0.57
N PRO A 140 -9.49 28.61 0.70
CA PRO A 140 -9.41 29.61 1.77
C PRO A 140 -9.28 28.98 3.16
N ASP A 141 -10.01 27.90 3.43
CA ASP A 141 -9.99 27.18 4.70
C ASP A 141 -8.60 26.63 5.05
N TYR A 142 -7.84 26.21 4.04
CA TYR A 142 -6.49 25.69 4.23
C TYR A 142 -5.48 26.82 4.42
N TYR A 143 -5.63 27.92 3.68
CA TYR A 143 -4.80 29.12 3.82
C TYR A 143 -4.91 29.71 5.23
N TYR A 144 -6.14 29.84 5.75
CA TYR A 144 -6.38 30.29 7.12
C TYR A 144 -5.76 29.36 8.17
N TYR A 145 -5.83 28.04 7.99
CA TYR A 145 -5.20 27.08 8.91
C TYR A 145 -3.66 27.20 8.92
N TYR A 146 -3.05 27.45 7.77
CA TYR A 146 -1.60 27.61 7.66
C TYR A 146 -1.11 28.95 8.26
N GLU A 147 -1.89 30.02 8.13
CA GLU A 147 -1.59 31.32 8.76
C GLU A 147 -1.77 31.30 10.29
N SER A 148 -2.70 30.49 10.80
CA SER A 148 -2.99 30.37 12.23
C SER A 148 -2.20 29.28 12.96
N ALA A 149 -1.46 28.43 12.22
CA ALA A 149 -0.52 27.49 12.82
C ALA A 149 0.68 28.25 13.43
N PRO A 150 1.08 27.97 14.69
CA PRO A 150 2.23 28.62 15.30
C PRO A 150 3.47 28.36 14.45
N LYS A 151 4.10 29.43 13.95
CA LYS A 151 5.38 29.34 13.24
C LYS A 151 6.40 28.70 14.18
N ILE A 152 6.82 27.48 13.88
CA ILE A 152 7.96 26.87 14.55
C ILE A 152 9.17 27.69 14.13
N SER A 153 9.69 28.51 15.06
CA SER A 153 10.91 29.28 14.85
C SER A 153 12.06 28.32 14.61
N SER A 154 12.55 28.25 13.36
CA SER A 154 13.86 27.66 13.08
C SER A 154 14.92 28.54 13.76
N GLY A 155 15.45 28.06 14.89
CA GLY A 155 16.63 28.65 15.51
C GLY A 155 17.79 28.60 14.52
N SER A 156 18.33 29.77 14.18
CA SER A 156 19.59 29.88 13.45
C SER A 156 20.73 29.38 14.34
N ALA A 157 21.53 28.45 13.81
CA ALA A 157 22.90 28.23 14.25
C ALA A 157 23.79 29.39 13.78
#